data_AF-A0A9D9PRQ2-F1
#
_entry.id   AF-A0A9D9PRQ2-F1
#
_cell.length_a   1.000
_cell.length_b   1.000
_cell.length_c   1.000
_cell.angle_alpha   90.00
_cell.angle_beta   90.00
_cell.angle_gamma   90.00
#
_symmetry.space_group_name_H-M   'P 1'
#
loop_
_entity.id
_entity.type
_entity.pdbx_description
1 polymer ?
#
loop_
_entity_poly.entity_id
_entity_poly.type
_entity_poly.pdbx_seq_one_letter_code
_entity_poly.pdbx_strand_id
1 'polypeptide(L)'
;FEYSTGSWRVPPSITSARWLPCDGAKPDHAKFCADIDLINASGRGLPCLFARDINIFGDEKVMTVLTVESIKYLGRKPLTRPKTMIVPWSLCQFDYDKSCYLFAHNCLPGDVRDLYASTEDRQEWSDEGFILPIATEKRIQVAFSPAVTGIVFKNISTGLCIHRTTGPAENGDEIDIADTPPDQEPTDQAVRFSAYSDPSGFMEIEAAGAMPDTVMPGQTLSLVVATKYYHEGNC
;
A
#
# COMPACT_ATOMS: atom_id res chain seq x y z
N PHE A 1 -6.38 7.01 5.91
CA PHE A 1 -6.13 6.95 7.37
C PHE A 1 -7.21 7.69 8.13
N GLU A 2 -8.16 6.96 8.73
CA GLU A 2 -9.12 7.57 9.64
C GLU A 2 -8.39 7.95 10.92
N TYR A 3 -8.54 9.18 11.42
CA TYR A 3 -7.96 9.57 12.71
C TYR A 3 -9.10 9.81 13.68
N SER A 4 -9.22 9.04 14.75
CA SER A 4 -10.12 9.43 15.83
C SER A 4 -9.45 10.49 16.71
N THR A 5 -10.25 11.32 17.38
CA THR A 5 -9.78 12.22 18.45
C THR A 5 -10.66 11.93 19.65
N GLY A 6 -10.28 10.94 20.46
CA GLY A 6 -11.04 10.51 21.64
C GLY A 6 -12.51 10.17 21.33
N SER A 7 -13.44 11.06 21.72
CA SER A 7 -14.89 10.89 21.58
C SER A 7 -15.46 11.19 20.18
N TRP A 8 -14.62 11.55 19.21
CA TRP A 8 -15.02 11.92 17.86
C TRP A 8 -14.22 11.12 16.82
N ARG A 9 -14.90 10.49 15.85
CA ARG A 9 -14.24 9.97 14.63
C ARG A 9 -14.03 11.14 13.68
N VAL A 10 -12.79 11.60 13.49
CA VAL A 10 -12.51 12.49 12.36
C VAL A 10 -12.26 11.55 11.17
N PRO A 11 -13.22 11.38 10.24
CA PRO A 11 -12.93 10.63 9.03
C PRO A 11 -11.65 11.23 8.39
N PRO A 12 -10.82 10.42 7.69
CA PRO A 12 -9.72 10.95 6.89
C PRO A 12 -10.34 11.98 5.97
N SER A 13 -10.20 13.26 6.29
CA SER A 13 -11.01 14.24 5.59
C SER A 13 -10.25 14.72 4.36
N ILE A 14 -9.85 13.77 3.50
CA ILE A 14 -9.99 14.04 2.08
C ILE A 14 -11.50 14.03 1.83
N THR A 15 -12.19 15.12 2.21
CA THR A 15 -13.63 15.27 1.96
C THR A 15 -13.90 15.38 0.47
N SER A 16 -12.92 15.88 -0.27
CA SER A 16 -12.81 15.79 -1.72
C SER A 16 -11.36 16.01 -2.13
N ALA A 17 -10.86 15.22 -3.08
CA ALA A 17 -9.65 15.51 -3.83
C ALA A 17 -10.02 15.47 -5.31
N ARG A 18 -9.78 16.56 -6.03
CA ARG A 18 -9.97 16.59 -7.48
C ARG A 18 -8.65 16.23 -8.13
N TRP A 19 -8.53 14.99 -8.57
CA TRP A 19 -7.42 14.55 -9.39
C TRP A 19 -7.56 15.13 -10.79
N LEU A 20 -6.54 15.86 -11.21
CA LEU A 20 -6.45 16.43 -12.55
C LEU A 20 -5.32 15.73 -13.30
N PRO A 21 -5.51 15.41 -14.60
CA PRO A 21 -4.40 15.01 -15.43
C PRO A 21 -3.41 16.16 -15.51
N CYS A 22 -2.14 15.86 -15.25
CA CYS A 22 -1.02 16.73 -15.53
C CYS A 22 -0.72 16.66 -17.05
N ASP A 23 -0.28 17.76 -17.67
CA ASP A 23 -0.05 17.82 -19.12
C ASP A 23 0.93 16.72 -19.61
N GLY A 24 0.75 16.27 -20.85
CA GLY A 24 1.67 15.30 -21.49
C GLY A 24 1.29 13.83 -21.33
N ALA A 25 0.00 13.52 -21.12
CA ALA A 25 -0.50 12.15 -21.18
C ALA A 25 -0.26 11.52 -22.56
N LYS A 26 0.10 10.24 -22.55
CA LYS A 26 0.30 9.37 -23.71
C LYS A 26 -0.55 8.10 -23.51
N PRO A 27 -0.77 7.27 -24.55
CA PRO A 27 -1.56 6.05 -24.41
C PRO A 27 -1.08 5.09 -23.31
N ASP A 28 0.21 5.08 -23.06
CA ASP A 28 0.93 4.21 -22.12
C ASP A 28 1.42 4.94 -20.86
N HIS A 29 1.14 6.24 -20.75
CA HIS A 29 1.65 7.05 -19.64
C HIS A 29 0.68 8.17 -19.26
N ALA A 30 0.34 8.25 -17.98
CA ALA A 30 -0.48 9.34 -17.47
C ALA A 30 -0.04 9.74 -16.06
N LYS A 31 -0.01 11.06 -15.82
CA LYS A 31 0.26 11.63 -14.52
C LYS A 31 -0.97 12.35 -14.00
N PHE A 32 -1.33 12.09 -12.77
CA PHE A 32 -2.44 12.73 -12.07
C PHE A 32 -1.94 13.42 -10.82
N CYS A 33 -2.56 14.55 -10.51
CA CYS A 33 -2.12 15.44 -9.45
C CYS A 33 -3.36 15.95 -8.68
N ALA A 34 -3.29 16.03 -7.36
CA ALA A 34 -4.35 16.56 -6.52
C ALA A 34 -3.77 17.34 -5.32
N ASP A 35 -4.23 18.57 -5.13
CA ASP A 35 -3.98 19.30 -3.88
C ASP A 35 -4.88 18.73 -2.78
N ILE A 36 -4.27 18.38 -1.65
CA ILE A 36 -4.92 17.71 -0.53
C ILE A 36 -4.49 18.37 0.78
N ASP A 37 -5.47 18.79 1.56
CA ASP A 37 -5.27 19.19 2.95
C ASP A 37 -5.60 18.01 3.86
N LEU A 38 -4.57 17.30 4.32
CA LEU A 38 -4.74 16.25 5.32
C LEU A 38 -4.86 16.87 6.71
N ILE A 39 -5.57 16.21 7.61
CA ILE A 39 -5.63 16.60 9.03
C ILE A 39 -5.14 15.41 9.84
N ASN A 40 -4.10 15.60 10.66
CA ASN A 40 -3.59 14.53 11.52
C ASN A 40 -4.45 14.36 12.80
N ALA A 41 -4.13 13.34 13.62
CA ALA A 41 -4.84 13.06 14.88
C ALA A 41 -4.82 14.21 15.92
N SER A 42 -3.95 15.21 15.77
CA SER A 42 -3.93 16.41 16.63
C SER A 42 -4.77 17.58 16.06
N GLY A 43 -5.51 17.38 14.97
CA GLY A 43 -6.25 18.43 14.28
C GLY A 43 -5.36 19.38 13.47
N ARG A 44 -4.09 19.03 13.24
CA ARG A 44 -3.17 19.85 12.45
C ARG A 44 -3.35 19.57 10.96
N GLY A 45 -3.64 20.63 10.20
CA GLY A 45 -3.63 20.61 8.74
C GLY A 45 -2.21 20.42 8.16
N LEU A 46 -2.10 19.53 7.18
CA LEU A 46 -0.90 19.18 6.44
C LEU A 46 -1.21 19.39 4.94
N PRO A 47 -0.93 20.59 4.41
CA PRO A 47 -1.15 20.86 2.99
C PRO A 47 -0.13 20.08 2.17
N CYS A 48 -0.62 19.28 1.23
CA CYS A 48 0.15 18.37 0.42
C CYS A 48 -0.30 18.42 -1.04
N LEU A 49 0.63 18.20 -1.97
CA LEU A 49 0.31 17.86 -3.35
C LEU A 49 0.56 16.36 -3.53
N PHE A 50 -0.51 15.62 -3.79
CA PHE A 50 -0.43 14.21 -4.13
C PHE A 50 -0.25 14.08 -5.64
N ALA A 51 0.58 13.15 -6.07
CA ALA A 51 0.75 12.83 -7.47
C ALA A 51 0.85 11.31 -7.66
N ARG A 52 0.31 10.85 -8.78
CA ARG A 52 0.45 9.48 -9.26
C ARG A 52 0.93 9.53 -10.70
N ASP A 53 2.10 8.97 -10.95
CA ASP A 53 2.67 8.81 -12.29
C ASP A 53 2.54 7.34 -12.69
N ILE A 54 1.85 7.06 -13.79
CA ILE A 54 1.52 5.71 -14.25
C ILE A 54 2.17 5.49 -15.60
N ASN A 55 3.02 4.48 -15.71
CA ASN A 55 3.54 3.96 -16.97
C ASN A 55 3.08 2.51 -17.15
N ILE A 56 2.57 2.18 -18.33
CA ILE A 56 2.12 0.84 -18.70
C ILE A 56 3.00 0.36 -19.84
N PHE A 57 3.63 -0.79 -19.69
CA PHE A 57 4.47 -1.38 -20.73
C PHE A 57 4.42 -2.89 -20.66
N GLY A 58 4.78 -3.56 -21.75
CA GLY A 58 4.71 -5.01 -21.83
C GLY A 58 4.59 -5.51 -23.25
N ASP A 59 4.20 -6.78 -23.36
CA ASP A 59 3.89 -7.47 -24.60
C ASP A 59 2.54 -8.20 -24.48
N GLU A 60 2.24 -9.09 -25.43
CA GLU A 60 0.97 -9.84 -25.45
C GLU A 60 0.79 -10.80 -24.27
N LYS A 61 1.87 -11.19 -23.57
CA LYS A 61 1.85 -12.17 -22.49
C LYS A 61 1.97 -11.56 -21.11
N VAL A 62 2.57 -10.37 -21.04
CA VAL A 62 2.89 -9.68 -19.80
C VAL A 62 2.51 -8.21 -19.93
N MET A 63 1.74 -7.72 -18.97
CA MET A 63 1.52 -6.28 -18.78
C MET A 63 2.15 -5.85 -17.46
N THR A 64 2.96 -4.79 -17.49
CA THR A 64 3.52 -4.18 -16.28
C THR A 64 2.97 -2.76 -16.14
N VAL A 65 2.43 -2.47 -14.95
CA VAL A 65 2.03 -1.14 -14.53
C VAL A 65 3.04 -0.66 -13.51
N LEU A 66 3.86 0.31 -13.90
CA LEU A 66 4.77 1.02 -13.02
C LEU A 66 4.08 2.27 -12.51
N THR A 67 3.92 2.37 -11.20
CA THR A 67 3.31 3.52 -10.53
C THR A 67 4.33 4.20 -9.64
N VAL A 68 4.46 5.52 -9.75
CA VAL A 68 5.16 6.35 -8.77
C VAL A 68 4.13 7.17 -8.02
N GLU A 69 3.91 6.82 -6.76
CA GLU A 69 3.10 7.61 -5.84
C GLU A 69 3.99 8.65 -5.17
N SER A 70 3.56 9.91 -5.13
CA SER A 70 4.32 10.98 -4.52
C SER A 70 3.46 11.87 -3.63
N ILE A 71 4.03 12.30 -2.52
CA ILE A 71 3.45 13.31 -1.62
C ILE A 71 4.47 14.44 -1.46
N LYS A 72 4.14 15.63 -1.96
CA LYS A 72 4.93 16.84 -1.74
C LYS A 72 4.33 17.66 -0.62
N TYR A 73 5.13 17.96 0.41
CA TYR A 73 4.69 18.80 1.52
C TYR A 73 4.73 20.28 1.14
N LEU A 74 3.59 20.98 1.25
CA LEU A 74 3.43 22.39 0.85
C LEU A 74 3.45 23.36 2.03
N GLY A 75 3.58 22.86 3.26
CA GLY A 75 3.58 23.70 4.45
C GLY A 75 4.88 24.49 4.63
N ARG A 76 4.89 25.39 5.62
CA ARG A 76 5.99 26.34 5.84
C ARG A 76 6.98 25.93 6.93
N LYS A 77 6.66 24.89 7.71
CA LYS A 77 7.45 24.44 8.86
C LYS A 77 7.82 22.97 8.70
N PRO A 78 9.04 22.54 9.08
CA PRO A 78 9.38 21.13 9.06
C PRO A 78 8.36 20.26 9.82
N LEU A 79 8.11 19.07 9.29
CA LEU A 79 7.36 18.00 9.96
C LEU A 79 8.36 17.01 10.53
N THR A 80 8.15 16.58 11.77
CA THR A 80 8.98 15.56 12.41
C THR A 80 8.19 14.27 12.53
N ARG A 81 8.83 13.12 12.33
CA ARG A 81 8.19 11.79 12.38
C ARG A 81 7.29 11.55 13.62
N PRO A 82 7.67 11.92 14.86
CA PRO A 82 6.80 11.75 16.03
C PRO A 82 5.50 12.58 16.01
N LYS A 83 5.43 13.60 15.15
CA LYS A 83 4.27 14.52 15.06
C LYS A 83 3.47 14.31 13.79
N THR A 84 4.00 13.53 12.86
CA THR A 84 3.41 13.32 11.55
C THR A 84 4.00 12.04 10.99
N MET A 85 3.17 11.03 10.75
CA MET A 85 3.54 9.90 9.92
C MET A 85 2.75 10.00 8.63
N ILE A 86 3.45 10.35 7.55
CA ILE A 86 2.88 10.47 6.22
C ILE A 86 3.82 9.78 5.26
N VAL A 87 3.27 8.81 4.53
CA VAL A 87 4.01 8.04 3.52
C VAL A 87 3.19 7.97 2.24
N PRO A 88 3.85 7.98 1.07
CA PRO A 88 3.17 7.64 -0.18
C PRO A 88 2.67 6.19 -0.11
N TRP A 89 1.52 5.94 -0.71
CA TRP A 89 0.83 4.66 -0.63
C TRP A 89 0.25 4.30 -1.98
N SER A 90 0.35 3.03 -2.36
CA SER A 90 -0.26 2.52 -3.58
C SER A 90 -1.13 1.30 -3.29
N LEU A 91 -2.35 1.30 -3.83
CA LEU A 91 -3.27 0.14 -3.77
C LEU A 91 -3.46 -0.47 -5.15
N CYS A 92 -3.63 -1.79 -5.20
CA CYS A 92 -4.27 -2.48 -6.31
C CYS A 92 -5.36 -3.40 -5.77
N GLN A 93 -6.52 -3.39 -6.43
CA GLN A 93 -7.74 -4.03 -5.96
C GLN A 93 -8.19 -5.09 -6.94
N PHE A 94 -8.71 -6.20 -6.42
CA PHE A 94 -9.14 -7.34 -7.21
C PHE A 94 -10.41 -7.94 -6.62
N ASP A 95 -11.20 -8.53 -7.50
CA ASP A 95 -12.17 -9.54 -7.08
C ASP A 95 -11.45 -10.87 -6.87
N TYR A 96 -11.95 -11.69 -5.95
CA TYR A 96 -11.43 -13.02 -5.71
C TYR A 96 -12.53 -14.08 -5.62
N ASP A 97 -12.11 -15.33 -5.81
CA ASP A 97 -12.90 -16.52 -5.50
C ASP A 97 -12.07 -17.55 -4.69
N LYS A 98 -12.62 -18.74 -4.46
CA LYS A 98 -11.97 -19.80 -3.68
C LYS A 98 -10.70 -20.38 -4.33
N SER A 99 -10.46 -20.10 -5.61
CA SER A 99 -9.26 -20.52 -6.33
C SER A 99 -8.11 -19.51 -6.19
N CYS A 100 -8.33 -18.41 -5.46
CA CYS A 100 -7.36 -17.35 -5.31
C CYS A 100 -6.55 -17.46 -4.02
N TYR A 101 -5.26 -17.14 -4.10
CA TYR A 101 -4.36 -17.07 -2.96
C TYR A 101 -3.26 -16.03 -3.15
N LEU A 102 -2.65 -15.62 -2.04
CA LEU A 102 -1.45 -14.81 -1.99
C LEU A 102 -0.25 -15.69 -1.78
N PHE A 103 0.86 -15.30 -2.39
CA PHE A 103 2.14 -15.93 -2.24
C PHE A 103 3.24 -14.88 -2.06
N ALA A 104 4.08 -15.04 -1.04
CA ALA A 104 5.25 -14.20 -0.81
C ALA A 104 6.51 -15.06 -0.79
N HIS A 105 7.37 -14.87 -1.79
CA HIS A 105 8.64 -15.58 -1.90
C HIS A 105 9.61 -15.17 -0.79
N ASN A 106 10.39 -16.14 -0.29
CA ASN A 106 11.41 -15.91 0.75
C ASN A 106 10.87 -15.21 2.01
N CYS A 107 9.57 -15.35 2.27
CA CYS A 107 8.91 -14.79 3.44
C CYS A 107 9.09 -15.75 4.61
N LEU A 108 9.51 -15.24 5.77
CA LEU A 108 9.62 -16.02 7.00
C LEU A 108 8.42 -15.76 7.92
N PRO A 109 8.13 -16.65 8.90
CA PRO A 109 7.05 -16.43 9.87
C PRO A 109 7.12 -15.09 10.61
N GLY A 110 8.32 -14.58 10.90
CA GLY A 110 8.50 -13.28 11.55
C GLY A 110 8.23 -12.08 10.64
N ASP A 111 8.05 -12.29 9.34
CA ASP A 111 7.78 -11.23 8.37
C ASP A 111 6.29 -10.97 8.17
N VAL A 112 5.40 -11.84 8.70
CA VAL A 112 3.95 -11.74 8.53
C VAL A 112 3.28 -11.45 9.86
N ARG A 113 2.34 -10.51 9.86
CA ARG A 113 1.53 -10.17 11.03
C ARG A 113 0.08 -9.93 10.63
N ASP A 114 -0.87 -10.53 11.34
CA ASP A 114 -2.28 -10.20 11.21
C ASP A 114 -2.58 -8.81 11.79
N LEU A 115 -3.16 -7.92 10.98
CA LEU A 115 -3.67 -6.61 11.42
C LEU A 115 -5.12 -6.67 11.88
N TYR A 116 -5.91 -7.60 11.32
CA TYR A 116 -7.32 -7.83 11.67
C TYR A 116 -7.54 -9.23 12.25
N ALA A 117 -8.51 -10.00 11.74
CA ALA A 117 -8.76 -11.35 12.21
C ALA A 117 -7.55 -12.25 11.91
N SER A 118 -7.25 -13.13 12.86
CA SER A 118 -6.15 -14.08 12.71
C SER A 118 -6.32 -14.96 11.47
N THR A 119 -5.21 -15.23 10.80
CA THR A 119 -5.13 -16.11 9.64
C THR A 119 -4.32 -17.38 9.89
N GLU A 120 -3.78 -17.57 11.10
CA GLU A 120 -2.82 -18.63 11.46
C GLU A 120 -3.25 -20.04 11.03
N ASP A 121 -4.54 -20.36 11.12
CA ASP A 121 -5.11 -21.68 10.79
C ASP A 121 -5.17 -21.97 9.28
N ARG A 122 -4.86 -20.97 8.45
CA ARG A 122 -4.93 -21.00 6.98
C ARG A 122 -3.61 -20.68 6.30
N GLN A 123 -2.63 -20.22 7.07
CA GLN A 123 -1.30 -19.94 6.55
C GLN A 123 -0.60 -21.24 6.21
N GLU A 124 -0.09 -21.33 5.00
CA GLU A 124 0.76 -22.43 4.57
C GLU A 124 2.18 -21.93 4.40
N TRP A 125 3.14 -22.66 4.97
CA TRP A 125 4.55 -22.34 4.94
C TRP A 125 5.31 -23.42 4.19
N SER A 126 6.16 -23.02 3.25
CA SER A 126 7.04 -23.92 2.49
C SER A 126 8.45 -23.35 2.41
N ASP A 127 9.38 -24.14 1.89
CA ASP A 127 10.76 -23.68 1.61
C ASP A 127 10.79 -22.52 0.59
N GLU A 128 9.73 -22.36 -0.23
CA GLU A 128 9.62 -21.30 -1.22
C GLU A 128 9.04 -20.00 -0.64
N GLY A 129 8.32 -20.08 0.49
CA GLY A 129 7.79 -18.93 1.20
C GLY A 129 6.41 -19.16 1.83
N PHE A 130 5.61 -18.11 1.79
CA PHE A 130 4.32 -18.01 2.47
C PHE A 130 3.16 -18.07 1.50
N ILE A 131 2.16 -18.90 1.79
CA ILE A 131 0.89 -19.01 1.04
C ILE A 131 -0.28 -18.68 1.97
N LEU A 132 -1.20 -17.84 1.47
CA LEU A 132 -2.45 -17.53 2.16
C LEU A 132 -3.63 -17.61 1.17
N PRO A 133 -4.53 -18.59 1.30
CA PRO A 133 -5.83 -18.55 0.65
C PRO A 133 -6.55 -17.28 1.10
N ILE A 134 -7.06 -16.47 0.17
CA ILE A 134 -7.68 -15.17 0.52
C ILE A 134 -9.19 -15.25 0.71
N ALA A 135 -9.83 -16.33 0.25
CA ALA A 135 -11.26 -16.49 0.36
C ALA A 135 -11.70 -16.65 1.81
N THR A 136 -12.54 -15.74 2.32
CA THR A 136 -12.73 -15.59 3.76
C THR A 136 -14.17 -15.28 4.16
N GLU A 137 -14.58 -15.75 5.33
CA GLU A 137 -15.87 -15.41 5.95
C GLU A 137 -15.78 -14.19 6.89
N LYS A 138 -14.57 -13.67 7.10
CA LYS A 138 -14.28 -12.51 7.95
C LYS A 138 -13.34 -11.55 7.24
N ARG A 139 -13.35 -10.28 7.64
CA ARG A 139 -12.31 -9.32 7.23
C ARG A 139 -10.96 -9.77 7.76
N ILE A 140 -10.00 -9.96 6.86
CA ILE A 140 -8.61 -10.26 7.19
C ILE A 140 -7.74 -9.16 6.58
N GLN A 141 -6.65 -8.84 7.27
CA GLN A 141 -5.59 -8.02 6.71
C GLN A 141 -4.28 -8.52 7.28
N VAL A 142 -3.33 -8.83 6.41
CA VAL A 142 -1.99 -9.28 6.78
C VAL A 142 -0.97 -8.24 6.35
N ALA A 143 -0.05 -7.89 7.24
CA ALA A 143 1.09 -7.04 6.97
C ALA A 143 2.34 -7.87 6.71
N PHE A 144 3.19 -7.37 5.83
CA PHE A 144 4.47 -7.94 5.47
C PHE A 144 5.61 -6.96 5.80
N SER A 145 6.66 -7.47 6.43
CA SER A 145 7.83 -6.71 6.84
C SER A 145 8.60 -6.14 5.63
N PRO A 146 9.54 -5.20 5.84
CA PRO A 146 10.45 -4.72 4.81
C PRO A 146 11.38 -5.79 4.21
N ALA A 147 11.45 -7.01 4.76
CA ALA A 147 12.20 -8.09 4.13
C ALA A 147 11.47 -8.65 2.88
N VAL A 148 10.14 -8.58 2.85
CA VAL A 148 9.31 -9.05 1.74
C VAL A 148 9.32 -8.00 0.62
N THR A 149 9.93 -8.32 -0.51
CA THR A 149 10.11 -7.38 -1.65
C THR A 149 9.05 -7.52 -2.74
N GLY A 150 8.24 -8.58 -2.66
CA GLY A 150 7.14 -8.79 -3.59
C GLY A 150 6.10 -9.78 -3.10
N ILE A 151 4.87 -9.59 -3.57
CA ILE A 151 3.73 -10.45 -3.30
C ILE A 151 3.08 -10.79 -4.63
N VAL A 152 2.71 -12.05 -4.78
CA VAL A 152 2.01 -12.58 -5.94
C VAL A 152 0.58 -12.94 -5.54
N PHE A 153 -0.39 -12.30 -6.15
CA PHE A 153 -1.76 -12.84 -6.19
C PHE A 153 -1.86 -13.84 -7.33
N LYS A 154 -2.48 -14.99 -7.05
CA LYS A 154 -2.72 -16.05 -8.04
C LYS A 154 -4.18 -16.44 -8.03
N ASN A 155 -4.76 -16.60 -9.21
CA ASN A 155 -6.04 -17.25 -9.44
C ASN A 155 -5.82 -18.53 -10.24
N ILE A 156 -5.97 -19.70 -9.58
CA ILE A 156 -5.69 -21.01 -10.19
C ILE A 156 -6.64 -21.29 -11.36
N SER A 157 -7.91 -20.90 -11.23
CA SER A 157 -8.93 -21.24 -12.23
C SER A 157 -8.70 -20.58 -13.60
N THR A 158 -8.08 -19.39 -13.59
CA THR A 158 -7.76 -18.61 -14.81
C THR A 158 -6.28 -18.64 -15.17
N GLY A 159 -5.42 -19.13 -14.27
CA GLY A 159 -3.97 -19.04 -14.36
C GLY A 159 -3.44 -17.60 -14.23
N LEU A 160 -4.28 -16.62 -13.88
CA LEU A 160 -3.86 -15.23 -13.72
C LEU A 160 -2.91 -15.10 -12.52
N CYS A 161 -1.78 -14.45 -12.75
CA CYS A 161 -0.78 -14.11 -11.76
C CYS A 161 -0.55 -12.59 -11.77
N ILE A 162 -0.50 -11.99 -10.60
CA ILE A 162 -0.26 -10.56 -10.41
C ILE A 162 0.86 -10.41 -9.39
N HIS A 163 2.05 -10.07 -9.85
CA HIS A 163 3.22 -9.87 -9.01
C HIS A 163 3.43 -8.38 -8.75
N ARG A 164 3.28 -7.97 -7.50
CA ARG A 164 3.50 -6.60 -7.05
C ARG A 164 4.83 -6.51 -6.32
N THR A 165 5.66 -5.56 -6.69
CA THR A 165 6.99 -5.32 -6.11
C THR A 165 7.19 -3.85 -5.83
N THR A 166 8.05 -3.55 -4.85
CA THR A 166 8.50 -2.20 -4.53
C THR A 166 10.01 -2.20 -4.39
N GLY A 167 10.64 -1.08 -4.73
CA GLY A 167 12.04 -0.86 -4.37
C GLY A 167 12.19 -0.69 -2.85
N PRO A 168 13.43 -0.71 -2.33
CA PRO A 168 13.68 -0.31 -0.95
C PRO A 168 13.17 1.12 -0.71
N ALA A 169 12.76 1.39 0.53
CA ALA A 169 12.45 2.73 1.00
C ALA A 169 13.55 3.73 0.62
N GLU A 170 13.19 4.80 -0.09
CA GLU A 170 14.09 5.92 -0.32
C GLU A 170 13.93 6.95 0.79
N ASN A 171 15.04 7.33 1.43
CA ASN A 171 15.12 8.45 2.37
C ASN A 171 14.23 8.34 3.63
N GLY A 172 14.19 7.17 4.26
CA GLY A 172 13.50 7.00 5.54
C GLY A 172 13.26 5.52 5.84
N ASP A 173 12.55 5.26 6.92
CA ASP A 173 12.09 3.90 7.24
C ASP A 173 10.60 3.77 6.92
N GLU A 174 10.19 2.57 6.52
CA GLU A 174 8.77 2.21 6.48
C GLU A 174 8.14 2.38 7.88
N ILE A 175 6.82 2.55 7.90
CA ILE A 175 6.05 2.84 9.12
C ILE A 175 5.09 1.71 9.46
N ASP A 176 4.60 1.69 10.69
CA ASP A 176 3.41 0.92 11.04
C ASP A 176 2.18 1.54 10.37
N ILE A 177 1.30 0.68 9.91
CA ILE A 177 0.10 1.02 9.13
C ILE A 177 -1.18 0.48 9.77
N ALA A 178 -1.07 -0.17 10.93
CA ALA A 178 -2.21 -0.74 11.61
C ALA A 178 -3.24 0.36 11.95
N ASP A 179 -4.52 0.02 11.80
CA ASP A 179 -5.60 0.85 12.32
C ASP A 179 -5.60 0.76 13.85
N THR A 180 -4.97 1.74 14.51
CA THR A 180 -4.93 1.84 15.96
C THR A 180 -5.91 2.89 16.48
N PRO A 181 -6.43 2.73 17.71
CA PRO A 181 -7.09 3.80 18.42
C PRO A 181 -6.20 5.05 18.52
N PRO A 182 -6.80 6.25 18.61
CA PRO A 182 -6.07 7.51 18.45
C PRO A 182 -5.25 7.89 19.68
N ASP A 183 -5.55 7.25 20.81
CA ASP A 183 -4.85 7.34 22.08
C ASP A 183 -3.69 6.33 22.15
N GLN A 184 -3.47 5.53 21.11
CA GLN A 184 -2.36 4.61 20.99
C GLN A 184 -1.34 5.14 20.00
N GLU A 185 -0.09 5.18 20.44
CA GLU A 185 1.02 5.47 19.55
C GLU A 185 1.22 4.30 18.56
N PRO A 186 1.61 4.60 17.31
CA PRO A 186 2.05 3.60 16.36
C PRO A 186 3.20 2.76 16.92
N THR A 187 3.30 1.50 16.49
CA THR A 187 4.43 0.66 16.87
C THR A 187 5.64 0.88 15.95
N ASP A 188 6.80 0.35 16.34
CA ASP A 188 7.99 0.32 15.47
C ASP A 188 7.94 -0.80 14.42
N GLN A 189 6.79 -1.46 14.25
CA GLN A 189 6.63 -2.57 13.31
C GLN A 189 6.39 -2.04 11.90
N ALA A 190 7.50 -1.79 11.20
CA ALA A 190 7.52 -1.36 9.83
C ALA A 190 6.78 -2.35 8.90
N VAL A 191 5.97 -1.80 7.99
CA VAL A 191 5.23 -2.58 7.00
C VAL A 191 5.55 -2.07 5.60
N ARG A 192 5.89 -2.97 4.70
CA ARG A 192 6.11 -2.65 3.28
C ARG A 192 4.89 -2.96 2.42
N PHE A 193 4.26 -4.09 2.70
CA PHE A 193 3.01 -4.47 2.04
C PHE A 193 1.96 -4.84 3.06
N SER A 194 0.69 -4.62 2.72
CA SER A 194 -0.44 -5.30 3.35
C SER A 194 -1.33 -5.93 2.30
N ALA A 195 -2.06 -6.95 2.70
CA ALA A 195 -3.10 -7.51 1.87
C ALA A 195 -4.38 -7.69 2.68
N TYR A 196 -5.47 -7.10 2.20
CA TYR A 196 -6.79 -7.16 2.81
C TYR A 196 -7.73 -8.02 1.96
N SER A 197 -8.65 -8.70 2.61
CA SER A 197 -9.73 -9.45 1.98
C SER A 197 -10.97 -9.46 2.87
N ASP A 198 -12.16 -9.41 2.28
CA ASP A 198 -13.42 -9.46 3.00
C ASP A 198 -14.45 -10.43 2.40
N PRO A 199 -15.56 -10.73 3.10
CA PRO A 199 -16.54 -11.73 2.66
C PRO A 199 -17.32 -11.38 1.39
N SER A 200 -17.17 -10.17 0.86
CA SER A 200 -17.86 -9.74 -0.37
C SER A 200 -17.16 -10.24 -1.64
N GLY A 201 -15.98 -10.84 -1.52
CA GLY A 201 -15.14 -11.22 -2.66
C GLY A 201 -14.18 -10.11 -3.07
N PHE A 202 -14.05 -9.05 -2.28
CA PHE A 202 -13.12 -7.95 -2.50
C PHE A 202 -11.79 -8.19 -1.81
N MET A 203 -10.69 -7.91 -2.50
CA MET A 203 -9.36 -7.86 -1.92
C MET A 203 -8.54 -6.67 -2.43
N GLU A 204 -7.50 -6.34 -1.67
CA GLU A 204 -6.51 -5.35 -2.07
C GLU A 204 -5.11 -5.74 -1.60
N ILE A 205 -4.12 -5.39 -2.40
CA ILE A 205 -2.71 -5.41 -2.01
C ILE A 205 -2.21 -3.97 -2.00
N GLU A 206 -1.61 -3.62 -0.90
CA GLU A 206 -1.17 -2.29 -0.57
C GLU A 206 0.35 -2.28 -0.46
N ALA A 207 0.95 -1.18 -0.91
CA ALA A 207 2.38 -0.93 -0.75
C ALA A 207 2.54 0.41 -0.04
N ALA A 208 3.31 0.40 1.05
CA ALA A 208 3.59 1.58 1.86
C ALA A 208 5.02 2.07 1.59
N GLY A 209 5.14 3.39 1.44
CA GLY A 209 6.44 4.05 1.36
C GLY A 209 7.06 4.28 2.73
N ALA A 210 8.13 5.06 2.73
CA ALA A 210 8.88 5.41 3.91
C ALA A 210 8.82 6.90 4.24
N MET A 211 9.15 7.21 5.49
CA MET A 211 9.20 8.59 5.98
C MET A 211 10.57 8.89 6.63
N PRO A 212 11.24 10.00 6.24
CA PRO A 212 12.42 10.48 6.96
C PRO A 212 12.04 11.01 8.34
N ASP A 213 13.04 11.14 9.24
CA ASP A 213 12.87 11.78 10.54
C ASP A 213 12.27 13.19 10.46
N THR A 214 12.61 13.91 9.40
CA THR A 214 12.09 15.25 9.12
C THR A 214 11.73 15.42 7.65
N VAL A 215 10.55 15.97 7.40
CA VAL A 215 10.10 16.41 6.07
C VAL A 215 10.12 17.93 6.00
N MET A 216 10.93 18.47 5.09
CA MET A 216 11.10 19.90 4.89
C MET A 216 10.01 20.48 3.96
N PRO A 217 9.68 21.77 4.09
CA PRO A 217 8.86 22.48 3.09
C PRO A 217 9.34 22.22 1.66
N GLY A 218 8.42 21.78 0.79
CA GLY A 218 8.69 21.47 -0.62
C GLY A 218 9.31 20.10 -0.89
N GLN A 219 9.68 19.34 0.14
CA GLN A 219 10.19 17.98 -0.01
C GLN A 219 9.10 17.04 -0.54
N THR A 220 9.51 16.11 -1.39
CA THR A 220 8.63 15.07 -1.97
C THR A 220 9.06 13.71 -1.45
N LEU A 221 8.10 12.97 -0.89
CA LEU A 221 8.22 11.56 -0.58
C LEU A 221 7.69 10.77 -1.76
N SER A 222 8.36 9.68 -2.16
CA SER A 222 7.92 8.86 -3.29
C SER A 222 7.98 7.37 -2.97
N LEU A 223 7.11 6.62 -3.63
CA LEU A 223 7.08 5.17 -3.64
C LEU A 223 6.95 4.70 -5.09
N VAL A 224 7.88 3.85 -5.53
CA VAL A 224 7.84 3.20 -6.85
C VAL A 224 7.31 1.79 -6.67
N VAL A 225 6.25 1.46 -7.40
CA VAL A 225 5.59 0.15 -7.36
C VAL A 225 5.45 -0.39 -8.77
N ALA A 226 5.91 -1.62 -8.99
CA ALA A 226 5.65 -2.34 -10.23
C ALA A 226 4.62 -3.44 -9.98
N THR A 227 3.56 -3.47 -10.79
CA THR A 227 2.54 -4.53 -10.79
C THR A 227 2.56 -5.22 -12.13
N LYS A 228 3.02 -6.47 -12.15
CA LYS A 228 3.16 -7.30 -13.34
C LYS A 228 2.02 -8.31 -13.40
N TYR A 229 1.25 -8.27 -14.47
CA TYR A 229 0.15 -9.16 -14.80
C TYR A 229 0.62 -10.16 -15.86
N TYR A 230 0.39 -11.45 -15.64
CA TYR A 230 0.76 -12.52 -16.56
C TYR A 230 -0.07 -13.77 -16.31
N HIS A 231 -0.05 -14.73 -17.23
CA HIS A 231 -0.59 -16.08 -16.99
C HIS A 231 0.54 -17.04 -16.60
N GLU A 232 0.24 -18.00 -15.71
CA GLU A 232 1.17 -19.05 -15.30
C GLU A 232 1.74 -19.79 -16.53
N GLY A 233 3.07 -19.91 -16.60
CA GLY A 233 3.80 -20.45 -17.77
C GLY A 233 4.32 -19.40 -18.77
N ASN A 234 4.02 -18.11 -18.57
CA ASN A 234 4.54 -17.00 -19.40
C ASN A 234 5.68 -16.19 -18.72
N CYS A 235 6.23 -16.66 -17.60
CA CYS A 235 7.35 -16.04 -16.89
C CYS A 235 8.64 -16.81 -17.08
#